data_AF-A0AA38FQD0-F1
#
_entry.id   AF-A0AA38FQD0-F1
#
_cell.length_a   1.000
_cell.length_b   1.000
_cell.length_c   1.000
_cell.angle_alpha   90.00
_cell.angle_beta   90.00
_cell.angle_gamma   90.00
#
_symmetry.space_group_name_H-M   'P 1'
#
loop_
_entity.id
_entity.type
_entity.pdbx_description
1 polymer ?
#
loop_
_entity_poly.entity_id
_entity_poly.type
_entity_poly.pdbx_seq_one_letter_code
_entity_poly.pdbx_strand_id
1 'polypeptide(L)'
;MFSAKMAALSGGYSRRAYITFLAGSGDYVKGVEGLAKGLRKVKSLYPLVVAILPDVPEHHRLQLRNQGCIVREIEPIHPPDNQVQFAMAYYVLNYSKLRIWECPEKVCWPAELETQRPALYFNAGMFVFEPSKLTFDSMIETLMFTTPTPFAEQDFLNVYFQKMYNLVLAMLWRHPENVDLDEVKVVHYCAAGSKPWRFTGKEINMEREDIKKLVSKWWEIYNDESLDFRSGERRVDAENRSQLQQITANALQGAMAKPVNVLSAPPAA
;
A
#
# COMPACT_ATOMS: atom_id res chain seq x y z
N MET A 1 -19.15 36.82 -18.25
CA MET A 1 -17.90 36.03 -18.20
C MET A 1 -17.68 35.53 -16.76
N PHE A 2 -18.48 34.55 -16.31
CA PHE A 2 -18.26 33.84 -15.04
C PHE A 2 -18.59 32.36 -15.30
N SER A 3 -17.58 31.62 -15.75
CA SER A 3 -17.59 30.17 -15.85
C SER A 3 -16.57 29.66 -14.84
N ALA A 4 -17.04 28.86 -13.88
CA ALA A 4 -16.32 27.87 -13.06
C ALA A 4 -17.02 27.72 -11.70
N LYS A 5 -18.22 27.10 -11.68
CA LYS A 5 -18.81 26.62 -10.43
C LYS A 5 -19.66 25.37 -10.66
N MET A 6 -19.05 24.35 -11.27
CA MET A 6 -19.53 22.97 -11.25
C MET A 6 -18.34 22.02 -11.16
N ALA A 7 -17.56 22.12 -10.07
CA ALA A 7 -16.57 21.11 -9.73
C ALA A 7 -17.04 20.34 -8.48
N ALA A 8 -17.66 19.19 -8.77
CA ALA A 8 -17.66 17.96 -7.98
C ALA A 8 -18.25 17.99 -6.55
N LEU A 9 -19.57 17.81 -6.51
CA LEU A 9 -20.23 16.95 -5.52
C LEU A 9 -19.70 15.52 -5.67
N SER A 10 -18.67 15.15 -4.90
CA SER A 10 -18.34 13.76 -4.62
C SER A 10 -17.75 13.67 -3.22
N GLY A 11 -18.50 13.11 -2.27
CA GLY A 11 -18.01 12.79 -0.94
C GLY A 11 -16.86 11.80 -1.06
N GLY A 12 -15.62 12.29 -0.98
CA GLY A 12 -14.43 11.52 -1.29
C GLY A 12 -14.04 10.58 -0.15
N TYR A 13 -14.17 9.28 -0.37
CA TYR A 13 -13.21 8.33 0.19
C TYR A 13 -11.80 8.79 -0.23
N SER A 14 -10.79 8.62 0.63
CA SER A 14 -9.39 8.82 0.24
C SER A 14 -9.14 8.06 -1.06
N ARG A 15 -8.71 8.77 -2.11
CA ARG A 15 -8.46 8.18 -3.44
C ARG A 15 -7.17 7.36 -3.50
N ARG A 16 -6.51 7.08 -2.36
CA ARG A 16 -5.17 6.50 -2.25
C ARG A 16 -5.03 5.74 -0.94
N ALA A 17 -4.23 4.67 -0.94
CA ALA A 17 -3.90 3.89 0.24
C ALA A 17 -2.49 3.31 0.15
N TYR A 18 -1.90 3.02 1.31
CA TYR A 18 -0.81 2.07 1.40
C TYR A 18 -1.40 0.66 1.44
N ILE A 19 -0.78 -0.29 0.73
CA ILE A 19 -1.21 -1.68 0.76
C ILE A 19 -0.01 -2.54 1.18
N THR A 20 -0.25 -3.49 2.07
CA THR A 20 0.71 -4.53 2.43
C THR A 20 0.02 -5.88 2.48
N PHE A 21 0.81 -6.96 2.57
CA PHE A 21 0.32 -8.34 2.54
C PHE A 21 0.77 -9.10 3.77
N LEU A 22 -0.12 -9.92 4.35
CA LEU A 22 0.16 -10.80 5.47
C LEU A 22 -0.43 -12.19 5.23
N ALA A 23 0.37 -13.22 5.49
CA ALA A 23 -0.05 -14.62 5.42
C ALA A 23 0.44 -15.39 6.65
N GLY A 24 -0.29 -16.44 7.00
CA GLY A 24 0.04 -17.34 8.10
C GLY A 24 -0.13 -16.77 9.51
N SER A 25 0.24 -17.59 10.48
CA SER A 25 0.12 -17.32 11.92
C SER A 25 1.44 -16.85 12.57
N GLY A 26 2.44 -16.52 11.77
CA GLY A 26 3.75 -16.09 12.24
C GLY A 26 3.79 -14.64 12.75
N ASP A 27 4.97 -14.21 13.19
CA ASP A 27 5.19 -12.90 13.81
C ASP A 27 5.26 -11.71 12.83
N TYR A 28 5.02 -11.92 11.53
CA TYR A 28 5.03 -10.84 10.53
C TYR A 28 3.94 -9.79 10.78
N VAL A 29 2.91 -10.10 11.58
CA VAL A 29 1.94 -9.12 12.09
C VAL A 29 2.64 -7.93 12.79
N LYS A 30 3.78 -8.18 13.48
CA LYS A 30 4.58 -7.12 14.12
C LYS A 30 5.15 -6.15 13.10
N GLY A 31 5.54 -6.64 11.93
CA GLY A 31 6.03 -5.82 10.82
C GLY A 31 4.94 -4.91 10.27
N VAL A 32 3.72 -5.44 10.12
CA VAL A 32 2.56 -4.65 9.66
C VAL A 32 2.16 -3.60 10.70
N GLU A 33 2.20 -3.92 11.98
CA GLU A 33 1.96 -2.96 13.06
C GLU A 33 3.03 -1.86 13.11
N GLY A 34 4.31 -2.23 13.00
CA GLY A 34 5.40 -1.27 12.89
C GLY A 34 5.25 -0.34 11.68
N LEU A 35 4.78 -0.86 10.53
CA LEU A 35 4.45 -0.05 9.36
C LEU A 35 3.29 0.92 9.65
N ALA A 36 2.21 0.45 10.26
CA ALA A 36 1.06 1.28 10.62
C ALA A 36 1.47 2.43 11.56
N LYS A 37 2.27 2.14 12.59
CA LYS A 37 2.85 3.14 13.50
C LYS A 37 3.78 4.10 12.77
N GLY A 38 4.63 3.60 11.87
CA GLY A 38 5.51 4.44 11.05
C GLY A 38 4.75 5.43 10.19
N LEU A 39 3.69 4.98 9.50
CA LEU A 39 2.81 5.84 8.70
C LEU A 39 2.12 6.92 9.55
N ARG A 40 1.68 6.58 10.77
CA ARG A 40 1.13 7.55 11.73
C ARG A 40 2.16 8.56 12.21
N LYS A 41 3.40 8.13 12.51
CA LYS A 41 4.50 9.02 12.93
C LYS A 41 4.79 10.11 11.91
N VAL A 42 4.73 9.78 10.62
CA VAL A 42 4.89 10.75 9.52
C VAL A 42 3.60 11.47 9.14
N LYS A 43 2.52 11.29 9.91
CA LYS A 43 1.20 11.90 9.70
C LYS A 43 0.65 11.62 8.30
N SER A 44 0.80 10.38 7.83
CA SER A 44 0.23 9.94 6.55
C SER A 44 -1.27 10.26 6.50
N LEU A 45 -1.70 10.86 5.39
CA LEU A 45 -3.12 11.10 5.10
C LEU A 45 -3.83 9.86 4.55
N TYR A 46 -3.07 8.82 4.21
CA TYR A 46 -3.58 7.63 3.52
C TYR A 46 -3.71 6.45 4.48
N PRO A 47 -4.83 5.69 4.39
CA PRO A 47 -5.03 4.49 5.18
C PRO A 47 -4.04 3.38 4.79
N LEU A 48 -3.90 2.39 5.67
CA LEU A 48 -3.19 1.15 5.40
C LEU A 48 -4.20 0.01 5.21
N VAL A 49 -4.22 -0.55 3.99
CA VAL A 49 -4.90 -1.81 3.68
C VAL A 49 -3.93 -2.96 3.89
N VAL A 50 -4.40 -4.00 4.58
CA VAL A 50 -3.67 -5.25 4.75
C VAL A 50 -4.44 -6.34 4.01
N ALA A 51 -3.92 -6.75 2.86
CA ALA A 51 -4.38 -7.92 2.14
C ALA A 51 -3.93 -9.18 2.91
N ILE A 52 -4.87 -10.05 3.27
CA ILE A 52 -4.60 -11.26 4.06
C ILE A 52 -5.02 -12.53 3.33
N LEU A 53 -4.30 -13.63 3.56
CA LEU A 53 -4.79 -14.96 3.22
C LEU A 53 -5.73 -15.52 4.30
N PRO A 54 -6.58 -16.50 3.99
CA PRO A 54 -7.49 -17.13 4.95
C PRO A 54 -6.80 -17.72 6.19
N ASP A 55 -5.53 -18.13 6.05
CA ASP A 55 -4.72 -18.76 7.11
C ASP A 55 -4.22 -17.79 8.20
N VAL A 56 -4.45 -16.48 8.04
CA VAL A 56 -4.15 -15.49 9.08
C VAL A 56 -5.18 -15.62 10.22
N PRO A 57 -4.75 -15.89 11.47
CA PRO A 57 -5.66 -16.17 12.57
C PRO A 57 -6.44 -14.91 13.03
N GLU A 58 -7.66 -15.09 13.55
CA GLU A 58 -8.54 -13.97 13.91
C GLU A 58 -7.92 -13.00 14.91
N HIS A 59 -7.11 -13.46 15.86
CA HIS A 59 -6.44 -12.57 16.81
C HIS A 59 -5.45 -11.60 16.11
N HIS A 60 -4.73 -12.03 15.06
CA HIS A 60 -3.92 -11.12 14.24
C HIS A 60 -4.80 -10.15 13.47
N ARG A 61 -5.92 -10.61 12.91
CA ARG A 61 -6.88 -9.75 12.19
C ARG A 61 -7.43 -8.65 13.11
N LEU A 62 -7.81 -9.01 14.33
CA LEU A 62 -8.27 -8.09 15.37
C LEU A 62 -7.18 -7.09 15.78
N GLN A 63 -5.95 -7.57 16.01
CA GLN A 63 -4.80 -6.71 16.30
C GLN A 63 -4.60 -5.64 15.22
N LEU A 64 -4.64 -6.03 13.94
CA LEU A 64 -4.53 -5.10 12.82
C LEU A 64 -5.68 -4.09 12.75
N ARG A 65 -6.93 -4.54 12.93
CA ARG A 65 -8.10 -3.64 12.96
C ARG A 65 -8.04 -2.66 14.13
N ASN A 66 -7.52 -3.10 15.29
CA ASN A 66 -7.30 -2.26 16.46
C ASN A 66 -6.23 -1.18 16.20
N GLN A 67 -5.23 -1.49 15.37
CA GLN A 67 -4.20 -0.54 14.90
C GLN A 67 -4.68 0.39 13.77
N GLY A 68 -5.97 0.36 13.43
CA GLY A 68 -6.60 1.23 12.42
C GLY A 68 -6.47 0.72 10.98
N CYS A 69 -5.94 -0.49 10.76
CA CYS A 69 -5.77 -1.06 9.43
C CYS A 69 -7.11 -1.53 8.83
N ILE A 70 -7.23 -1.38 7.50
CA ILE A 70 -8.32 -1.97 6.71
C ILE A 70 -7.89 -3.39 6.33
N VAL A 71 -8.48 -4.40 6.95
CA VAL A 71 -8.15 -5.81 6.67
C VAL A 71 -9.02 -6.33 5.53
N ARG A 72 -8.40 -6.83 4.46
CA ARG A 72 -9.06 -7.40 3.27
C ARG A 72 -8.58 -8.82 3.02
N GLU A 73 -9.47 -9.80 3.12
CA GLU A 73 -9.12 -11.17 2.72
C GLU A 73 -9.07 -11.28 1.20
N ILE A 74 -8.07 -12.01 0.68
CA ILE A 74 -7.86 -12.27 -0.74
C ILE A 74 -7.70 -13.76 -1.00
N GLU A 75 -8.12 -14.19 -2.19
CA GLU A 75 -7.98 -15.58 -2.64
C GLU A 75 -6.52 -15.88 -3.04
N PRO A 76 -5.94 -16.99 -2.56
CA PRO A 76 -4.59 -17.40 -2.95
C PRO A 76 -4.41 -17.54 -4.46
N ILE A 77 -3.20 -17.28 -4.95
CA ILE A 77 -2.80 -17.59 -6.34
C ILE A 77 -1.97 -18.86 -6.35
N HIS A 78 -2.44 -19.86 -7.07
CA HIS A 78 -1.73 -21.11 -7.29
C HIS A 78 -1.05 -21.07 -8.67
N PRO A 79 0.30 -21.17 -8.74
CA PRO A 79 0.96 -21.37 -10.02
C PRO A 79 0.59 -22.75 -10.60
N PRO A 80 0.75 -22.96 -11.92
CA PRO A 80 0.55 -24.27 -12.53
C PRO A 80 1.46 -25.33 -11.90
N ASP A 81 0.97 -26.57 -11.86
CA ASP A 81 1.68 -27.72 -11.28
C ASP A 81 3.08 -27.83 -11.88
N ASN A 82 4.10 -27.68 -11.04
CA ASN A 82 5.49 -27.98 -11.39
C ASN A 82 6.01 -29.11 -10.50
N GLN A 83 7.12 -29.75 -10.91
CA GLN A 83 7.60 -31.00 -10.32
C GLN A 83 8.11 -30.89 -8.85
N VAL A 84 7.93 -29.76 -8.16
CA VAL A 84 8.48 -29.53 -6.82
C VAL A 84 7.41 -29.00 -5.86
N GLN A 85 6.61 -29.91 -5.29
CA GLN A 85 5.54 -29.60 -4.31
C GLN A 85 5.98 -28.73 -3.13
N PHE A 86 7.22 -28.85 -2.67
CA PHE A 86 7.73 -28.02 -1.55
C PHE A 86 7.93 -26.54 -1.93
N ALA A 87 8.20 -26.24 -3.21
CA ALA A 87 8.30 -24.87 -3.70
C ALA A 87 6.91 -24.22 -3.88
N MET A 88 5.83 -25.01 -3.92
CA MET A 88 4.48 -24.51 -4.15
C MET A 88 4.00 -23.58 -3.04
N ALA A 89 4.25 -23.89 -1.75
CA ALA A 89 3.85 -22.99 -0.66
C ALA A 89 4.57 -21.63 -0.73
N TYR A 90 5.86 -21.64 -1.10
CA TYR A 90 6.64 -20.42 -1.34
C TYR A 90 6.09 -19.61 -2.51
N TYR A 91 5.78 -20.26 -3.64
CA TYR A 91 5.21 -19.58 -4.81
C TYR A 91 3.79 -19.09 -4.57
N VAL A 92 2.94 -19.86 -3.88
CA VAL A 92 1.59 -19.44 -3.50
C VAL A 92 1.65 -18.16 -2.67
N LEU A 93 2.51 -18.13 -1.64
CA LEU A 93 2.66 -16.96 -0.78
C LEU A 93 3.15 -15.72 -1.57
N ASN A 94 4.14 -15.90 -2.45
CA ASN A 94 4.74 -14.80 -3.19
C ASN A 94 3.85 -14.31 -4.34
N TYR A 95 3.27 -15.20 -5.14
CA TYR A 95 2.39 -14.82 -6.24
C TYR A 95 1.04 -14.29 -5.75
N SER A 96 0.55 -14.70 -4.58
CA SER A 96 -0.66 -14.11 -3.98
C SER A 96 -0.55 -12.59 -3.77
N LYS A 97 0.67 -12.03 -3.67
CA LYS A 97 0.90 -10.58 -3.64
C LYS A 97 0.36 -9.86 -4.90
N LEU A 98 0.24 -10.55 -6.04
CA LEU A 98 -0.30 -9.96 -7.27
C LEU A 98 -1.78 -9.57 -7.14
N ARG A 99 -2.54 -10.20 -6.23
CA ARG A 99 -3.93 -9.82 -5.91
C ARG A 99 -4.08 -8.38 -5.41
N ILE A 100 -2.99 -7.74 -4.98
CA ILE A 100 -2.99 -6.33 -4.58
C ILE A 100 -3.46 -5.43 -5.75
N TRP A 101 -3.31 -5.87 -7.01
CA TRP A 101 -3.89 -5.20 -8.20
C TRP A 101 -5.42 -5.28 -8.32
N GLU A 102 -6.09 -6.15 -7.58
CA GLU A 102 -7.56 -6.23 -7.51
C GLU A 102 -8.16 -5.33 -6.42
N CYS A 103 -7.33 -4.67 -5.60
CA CYS A 103 -7.82 -3.80 -4.54
C CYS A 103 -8.48 -2.54 -5.12
N PRO A 104 -9.73 -2.19 -4.74
CA PRO A 104 -10.49 -1.10 -5.38
C PRO A 104 -9.97 0.33 -5.07
N GLU A 105 -8.88 0.46 -4.30
CA GLU A 105 -8.37 1.73 -3.79
C GLU A 105 -7.26 2.28 -4.70
N LYS A 106 -7.59 3.32 -5.47
CA LYS A 106 -6.86 3.80 -6.67
C LYS A 106 -5.50 4.47 -6.38
N VAL A 107 -4.63 4.55 -7.38
CA VAL A 107 -3.48 5.49 -7.44
C VAL A 107 -3.27 5.87 -8.91
N CYS A 108 -2.85 7.11 -9.21
CA CYS A 108 -2.35 7.49 -10.54
C CYS A 108 -0.98 8.18 -10.39
N TRP A 109 -0.10 7.97 -11.37
CA TRP A 109 1.27 8.49 -11.42
C TRP A 109 1.31 9.95 -11.94
N PRO A 110 2.19 10.83 -11.42
CA PRO A 110 2.41 12.16 -11.99
C PRO A 110 3.15 12.08 -13.32
N ALA A 111 2.69 12.83 -14.33
CA ALA A 111 3.27 12.83 -15.68
C ALA A 111 4.73 13.34 -15.73
N GLU A 112 5.22 13.97 -14.67
CA GLU A 112 6.52 14.63 -14.64
C GLU A 112 7.72 13.66 -14.46
N LEU A 113 7.49 12.36 -14.23
CA LEU A 113 8.53 11.40 -13.83
C LEU A 113 8.89 10.36 -14.91
N GLU A 114 8.44 10.51 -16.16
CA GLU A 114 8.53 9.47 -17.20
C GLU A 114 9.84 9.42 -18.00
N THR A 115 10.65 10.49 -18.06
CA THR A 115 11.50 10.69 -19.25
C THR A 115 12.98 10.30 -19.17
N GLN A 116 13.57 9.91 -18.02
CA GLN A 116 15.01 9.60 -18.00
C GLN A 116 15.42 8.53 -16.97
N ARG A 117 15.69 7.29 -17.39
CA ARG A 117 16.63 6.38 -16.70
C ARG A 117 17.00 5.11 -17.51
N PRO A 118 18.16 4.47 -17.23
CA PRO A 118 18.62 3.22 -17.85
C PRO A 118 17.65 2.04 -17.60
N ALA A 119 17.84 0.90 -18.29
CA ALA A 119 17.02 -0.29 -18.09
C ALA A 119 17.21 -0.85 -16.65
N LEU A 120 16.10 -0.96 -15.90
CA LEU A 120 16.08 -1.12 -14.44
C LEU A 120 15.56 -2.49 -14.02
N TYR A 121 16.25 -3.13 -13.07
CA TYR A 121 15.78 -4.28 -12.30
C TYR A 121 15.39 -3.80 -10.89
N PHE A 122 14.12 -3.94 -10.50
CA PHE A 122 13.54 -3.35 -9.30
C PHE A 122 13.21 -4.36 -8.20
N ASN A 123 13.21 -3.89 -6.96
CA ASN A 123 12.79 -4.71 -5.83
C ASN A 123 11.27 -4.60 -5.60
N ALA A 124 10.58 -5.72 -5.56
CA ALA A 124 9.12 -5.76 -5.37
C ALA A 124 8.64 -5.46 -3.93
N GLY A 125 9.55 -5.08 -3.02
CA GLY A 125 9.21 -4.80 -1.62
C GLY A 125 8.47 -3.49 -1.38
N MET A 126 8.52 -2.55 -2.33
CA MET A 126 7.72 -1.31 -2.33
C MET A 126 7.65 -0.80 -3.76
N PHE A 127 6.46 -0.46 -4.22
CA PHE A 127 6.24 0.18 -5.51
C PHE A 127 4.87 0.87 -5.51
N VAL A 128 4.65 1.77 -6.47
CA VAL A 128 3.42 2.55 -6.59
C VAL A 128 2.73 2.14 -7.88
N PHE A 129 1.52 1.60 -7.81
CA PHE A 129 0.80 1.12 -8.99
C PHE A 129 -0.67 1.55 -8.93
N GLU A 130 -1.30 1.64 -10.11
CA GLU A 130 -2.75 1.80 -10.23
C GLU A 130 -3.42 0.42 -10.23
N PRO A 131 -4.29 0.10 -9.24
CA PRO A 131 -5.04 -1.15 -9.29
C PRO A 131 -5.94 -1.21 -10.51
N SER A 132 -5.92 -2.35 -11.17
CA SER A 132 -6.59 -2.56 -12.44
C SER A 132 -6.87 -4.05 -12.59
N LYS A 133 -8.16 -4.41 -12.60
CA LYS A 133 -8.57 -5.80 -12.86
C LYS A 133 -8.05 -6.29 -14.21
N LEU A 134 -8.03 -5.42 -15.23
CA LEU A 134 -7.50 -5.77 -16.55
C LEU A 134 -6.00 -6.09 -16.49
N THR A 135 -5.23 -5.30 -15.75
CA THR A 135 -3.80 -5.55 -15.52
C THR A 135 -3.60 -6.83 -14.73
N PHE A 136 -4.43 -7.05 -13.70
CA PHE A 136 -4.41 -8.28 -12.92
C PHE A 136 -4.69 -9.52 -13.78
N ASP A 137 -5.79 -9.53 -14.53
CA ASP A 137 -6.19 -10.65 -15.39
C ASP A 137 -5.06 -10.97 -16.40
N SER A 138 -4.47 -9.93 -17.01
CA SER A 138 -3.33 -10.08 -17.92
C SER A 138 -2.06 -10.62 -17.22
N MET A 139 -1.79 -10.19 -15.99
CA MET A 139 -0.68 -10.75 -15.19
C MET A 139 -0.92 -12.23 -14.88
N ILE A 140 -2.13 -12.62 -14.50
CA ILE A 140 -2.45 -14.03 -14.24
C ILE A 140 -2.28 -14.86 -15.49
N GLU A 141 -2.81 -14.41 -16.64
CA GLU A 141 -2.62 -15.09 -17.92
C GLU A 141 -1.13 -15.25 -18.25
N THR A 142 -0.33 -14.20 -18.06
CA THR A 142 1.12 -14.25 -18.31
C THR A 142 1.83 -15.19 -17.32
N LEU A 143 1.44 -15.18 -16.05
CA LEU A 143 2.01 -16.03 -15.00
C LEU A 143 1.83 -17.51 -15.32
N MET A 144 0.69 -17.90 -15.91
CA MET A 144 0.41 -19.29 -16.30
C MET A 144 1.42 -19.86 -17.29
N PHE A 145 2.10 -19.02 -18.06
CA PHE A 145 3.11 -19.44 -19.04
C PHE A 145 4.54 -19.05 -18.63
N THR A 146 4.72 -18.40 -17.47
CA THR A 146 6.03 -17.97 -17.00
C THR A 146 6.73 -19.08 -16.23
N THR A 147 8.01 -19.34 -16.57
CA THR A 147 8.83 -20.27 -15.80
C THR A 147 9.11 -19.70 -14.40
N PRO A 148 8.78 -20.41 -13.30
CA PRO A 148 9.03 -19.92 -11.95
C PRO A 148 10.51 -19.70 -11.68
N THR A 149 10.83 -18.65 -10.94
CA THR A 149 12.21 -18.29 -10.60
C THR A 149 12.41 -18.21 -9.09
N PRO A 150 13.66 -18.28 -8.58
CA PRO A 150 13.93 -18.18 -7.15
C PRO A 150 13.43 -16.87 -6.49
N PHE A 151 13.34 -15.77 -7.23
CA PHE A 151 12.83 -14.49 -6.72
C PHE A 151 11.36 -14.22 -7.08
N ALA A 152 10.63 -15.27 -7.51
CA ALA A 152 9.18 -15.33 -7.63
C ALA A 152 8.53 -14.05 -8.21
N GLU A 153 7.73 -13.34 -7.41
CA GLU A 153 6.99 -12.17 -7.86
C GLU A 153 7.91 -11.02 -8.26
N GLN A 154 9.10 -10.90 -7.67
CA GLN A 154 10.03 -9.85 -8.04
C GLN A 154 10.49 -10.03 -9.48
N ASP A 155 10.94 -11.22 -9.85
CA ASP A 155 11.37 -11.49 -11.23
C ASP A 155 10.20 -11.39 -12.20
N PHE A 156 9.04 -11.95 -11.84
CA PHE A 156 7.83 -11.86 -12.65
C PHE A 156 7.45 -10.39 -12.94
N LEU A 157 7.40 -9.55 -11.90
CA LEU A 157 7.04 -8.14 -12.05
C LEU A 157 8.09 -7.34 -12.85
N ASN A 158 9.37 -7.71 -12.74
CA ASN A 158 10.42 -7.10 -13.55
C ASN A 158 10.30 -7.44 -15.03
N VAL A 159 9.97 -8.70 -15.34
CA VAL A 159 9.72 -9.14 -16.72
C VAL A 159 8.47 -8.48 -17.28
N TYR A 160 7.40 -8.39 -16.49
CA TYR A 160 6.09 -7.89 -16.93
C TYR A 160 6.06 -6.35 -17.08
N PHE A 161 6.52 -5.58 -16.08
CA PHE A 161 6.38 -4.11 -16.05
C PHE A 161 7.61 -3.32 -16.51
N GLN A 162 8.79 -3.95 -16.55
CA GLN A 162 10.05 -3.36 -17.02
C GLN A 162 10.55 -2.07 -16.31
N LYS A 163 9.85 -1.45 -15.34
CA LYS A 163 10.29 -0.24 -14.60
C LYS A 163 9.61 -0.08 -13.22
N MET A 164 10.35 0.19 -12.11
CA MET A 164 9.91 0.92 -10.87
C MET A 164 11.01 1.01 -9.77
N TYR A 165 10.79 1.69 -8.62
CA TYR A 165 11.83 2.11 -7.64
C TYR A 165 11.67 1.55 -6.20
N ASN A 166 12.76 1.05 -5.58
CA ASN A 166 12.86 0.84 -4.11
C ASN A 166 14.32 0.64 -3.60
N LEU A 167 14.65 1.07 -2.37
CA LEU A 167 15.94 0.85 -1.69
C LEU A 167 15.94 -0.44 -0.85
N VAL A 168 16.88 -1.33 -1.16
CA VAL A 168 17.04 -2.65 -0.51
C VAL A 168 18.09 -2.57 0.60
N LEU A 169 17.83 -3.11 1.80
CA LEU A 169 18.75 -3.00 2.94
C LEU A 169 20.19 -3.46 2.63
N ALA A 170 20.36 -4.43 1.73
CA ALA A 170 21.67 -4.92 1.31
C ALA A 170 22.57 -3.86 0.65
N MET A 171 22.01 -2.72 0.22
CA MET A 171 22.77 -1.61 -0.35
C MET A 171 23.71 -0.95 0.68
N LEU A 172 23.40 -1.04 1.98
CA LEU A 172 24.25 -0.47 3.05
C LEU A 172 25.67 -1.04 3.07
N TRP A 173 25.86 -2.29 2.64
CA TRP A 173 27.17 -2.93 2.64
C TRP A 173 27.65 -3.34 1.25
N ARG A 174 26.78 -3.31 0.24
CA ARG A 174 27.21 -3.48 -1.17
C ARG A 174 27.68 -2.19 -1.81
N HIS A 175 27.08 -1.06 -1.42
CA HIS A 175 27.36 0.27 -1.98
C HIS A 175 27.25 1.36 -0.89
N PRO A 176 28.02 1.26 0.23
CA PRO A 176 27.93 2.19 1.35
C PRO A 176 28.14 3.66 0.95
N GLU A 177 28.98 3.91 -0.05
CA GLU A 177 29.27 5.23 -0.62
C GLU A 177 28.04 5.92 -1.24
N ASN A 178 26.99 5.15 -1.54
CA ASN A 178 25.77 5.63 -2.20
C ASN A 178 24.57 5.73 -1.24
N VAL A 179 24.77 5.55 0.07
CA VAL A 179 23.68 5.57 1.05
C VAL A 179 23.96 6.58 2.16
N ASP A 180 23.22 7.69 2.13
CA ASP A 180 23.09 8.61 3.27
C ASP A 180 21.86 8.22 4.11
N LEU A 181 22.11 7.72 5.32
CA LEU A 181 21.07 7.23 6.23
C LEU A 181 20.13 8.33 6.73
N ASP A 182 20.55 9.59 6.72
CA ASP A 182 19.71 10.68 7.18
C ASP A 182 18.68 11.09 6.10
N GLU A 183 18.95 10.74 4.84
CA GLU A 183 18.02 10.94 3.72
C GLU A 183 17.08 9.75 3.47
N VAL A 184 17.34 8.58 4.07
CA VAL A 184 16.50 7.38 3.90
C VAL A 184 15.11 7.58 4.50
N LYS A 185 14.06 7.41 3.67
CA LYS A 185 12.66 7.53 4.08
C LYS A 185 11.96 6.18 4.30
N VAL A 186 12.42 5.12 3.63
CA VAL A 186 11.85 3.75 3.71
C VAL A 186 12.99 2.74 3.74
N VAL A 187 12.88 1.72 4.61
CA VAL A 187 13.87 0.65 4.75
C VAL A 187 13.20 -0.71 4.53
N HIS A 188 13.70 -1.48 3.57
CA HIS A 188 13.24 -2.85 3.32
C HIS A 188 14.16 -3.89 3.97
N TYR A 189 13.78 -4.39 5.15
CA TYR A 189 14.50 -5.43 5.90
C TYR A 189 14.38 -6.82 5.26
N CYS A 190 15.02 -7.04 4.11
CA CYS A 190 14.91 -8.28 3.33
C CYS A 190 16.00 -9.32 3.62
N ALA A 191 17.10 -8.93 4.28
CA ALA A 191 18.22 -9.82 4.59
C ALA A 191 17.91 -10.76 5.77
N ALA A 192 18.56 -11.93 5.80
CA ALA A 192 18.49 -12.82 6.94
C ALA A 192 18.97 -12.13 8.22
N GLY A 193 18.27 -12.33 9.33
CA GLY A 193 18.55 -11.68 10.62
C GLY A 193 18.14 -10.21 10.72
N SER A 194 17.77 -9.56 9.61
CA SER A 194 17.53 -8.11 9.61
C SER A 194 16.13 -7.69 10.03
N LYS A 195 15.20 -8.64 10.19
CA LYS A 195 13.84 -8.35 10.70
C LYS A 195 13.98 -7.78 12.13
N PRO A 196 13.58 -6.52 12.40
CA PRO A 196 13.85 -5.88 13.69
C PRO A 196 13.31 -6.65 14.90
N TRP A 197 12.14 -7.29 14.76
CA TRP A 197 11.52 -8.10 15.80
C TRP A 197 12.17 -9.48 16.03
N ARG A 198 13.13 -9.87 15.19
CA ARG A 198 13.95 -11.08 15.33
C ARG A 198 15.44 -10.76 15.39
N PHE A 199 15.81 -9.49 15.53
CA PHE A 199 17.19 -9.07 15.42
C PHE A 199 18.03 -9.64 16.56
N THR A 200 19.05 -10.42 16.23
CA THR A 200 19.98 -11.00 17.21
C THR A 200 21.39 -10.40 17.13
N GLY A 201 21.71 -9.74 16.01
CA GLY A 201 23.06 -9.25 15.73
C GLY A 201 24.07 -10.32 15.32
N LYS A 202 23.66 -11.59 15.16
CA LYS A 202 24.58 -12.72 14.92
C LYS A 202 24.71 -13.09 13.44
N GLU A 203 23.70 -12.79 12.63
CA GLU A 203 23.72 -13.07 11.20
C GLU A 203 24.70 -12.15 10.46
N ILE A 204 25.09 -12.56 9.25
CA ILE A 204 26.10 -11.85 8.45
C ILE A 204 25.72 -10.37 8.27
N ASN A 205 26.67 -9.49 8.59
CA ASN A 205 26.57 -8.03 8.57
C ASN A 205 25.67 -7.43 9.65
N MET A 206 25.02 -8.21 10.52
CA MET A 206 24.11 -7.68 11.55
C MET A 206 24.86 -7.03 12.72
N GLU A 207 26.18 -7.19 12.80
CA GLU A 207 27.04 -6.54 13.79
C GLU A 207 27.25 -5.04 13.54
N ARG A 208 26.90 -4.54 12.35
CA ARG A 208 27.16 -3.15 11.95
C ARG A 208 26.31 -2.14 12.72
N GLU A 209 26.92 -1.01 13.03
CA GLU A 209 26.28 0.07 13.80
C GLU A 209 25.13 0.76 13.06
N ASP A 210 25.21 0.88 11.73
CA ASP A 210 24.12 1.43 10.92
C ASP A 210 22.86 0.56 10.99
N ILE A 211 23.00 -0.76 10.94
CA ILE A 211 21.90 -1.71 11.08
C ILE A 211 21.32 -1.66 12.49
N LYS A 212 22.17 -1.63 13.52
CA LYS A 212 21.70 -1.48 14.91
C LYS A 212 20.91 -0.17 15.10
N LYS A 213 21.37 0.93 14.51
CA LYS A 213 20.66 2.22 14.52
C LYS A 213 19.28 2.12 13.86
N LEU A 214 19.18 1.43 12.71
CA LEU A 214 17.89 1.21 12.03
C LEU A 214 16.95 0.33 12.85
N VAL A 215 17.46 -0.73 13.47
CA VAL A 215 16.69 -1.61 14.37
C VAL A 215 16.20 -0.83 15.60
N SER A 216 17.03 0.02 16.20
CA SER A 216 16.63 0.91 17.30
C SER A 216 15.49 1.83 16.88
N LYS A 217 15.64 2.54 15.76
CA LYS A 217 14.59 3.41 15.21
C LYS A 217 13.27 2.66 15.00
N TRP A 218 13.34 1.40 14.55
CA TRP A 218 12.13 0.58 14.39
C TRP A 218 11.46 0.28 15.73
N TRP A 219 12.23 -0.11 16.76
CA TRP A 219 11.70 -0.38 18.10
C TRP A 219 11.16 0.87 18.79
N GLU A 220 11.81 2.02 18.61
CA GLU A 220 11.31 3.32 19.06
C GLU A 220 9.92 3.61 18.49
N ILE A 221 9.69 3.32 17.20
CA ILE A 221 8.37 3.47 16.58
C ILE A 221 7.39 2.43 17.09
N TYR A 222 7.82 1.16 17.17
CA TYR A 222 6.94 0.05 17.54
C TYR A 222 6.44 0.16 18.98
N ASN A 223 7.31 0.55 19.91
CA ASN A 223 6.99 0.67 21.33
C ASN A 223 6.35 2.01 21.71
N ASP A 224 6.25 2.96 20.78
CA ASP A 224 5.60 4.25 21.05
C ASP A 224 4.08 4.06 21.10
N GLU A 225 3.53 4.08 22.32
CA GLU A 225 2.09 3.99 22.59
C GLU A 225 1.34 5.26 22.14
N SER A 226 2.03 6.40 22.04
CA SER A 226 1.40 7.63 21.53
C SER A 226 1.00 7.49 20.06
N LEU A 227 1.67 6.59 19.35
CA LEU A 227 1.31 6.28 17.98
C LEU A 227 0.06 5.40 17.93
N ASP A 228 -0.25 4.55 18.93
CA ASP A 228 -1.37 3.59 18.86
C ASP A 228 -2.68 4.23 18.42
N PHE A 229 -3.42 3.51 17.57
CA PHE A 229 -4.63 4.04 16.98
C PHE A 229 -5.71 4.28 18.05
N ARG A 230 -6.16 5.53 18.15
CA ARG A 230 -7.17 5.93 19.13
C ARG A 230 -8.55 5.88 18.49
N SER A 231 -9.46 5.11 19.10
CA SER A 231 -10.84 4.92 18.60
C SER A 231 -11.64 6.22 18.35
N GLY A 232 -11.26 7.33 18.98
CA GLY A 232 -11.84 8.66 18.77
C GLY A 232 -11.52 9.30 17.41
N GLU A 233 -10.45 8.90 16.73
CA GLU A 233 -10.04 9.51 15.45
C GLU A 233 -11.02 9.22 14.31
N ARG A 234 -11.67 8.04 14.33
CA ARG A 234 -12.75 7.69 13.39
C ARG A 234 -14.02 8.52 13.59
N ARG A 235 -14.31 8.97 14.82
CA ARG A 235 -15.53 9.75 15.15
C ARG A 235 -15.43 11.19 14.68
N VAL A 236 -14.29 11.83 14.88
CA VAL A 236 -14.07 13.23 14.49
C VAL A 236 -14.23 13.40 12.97
N ASP A 237 -13.68 12.46 12.19
CA ASP A 237 -13.82 12.46 10.72
C ASP A 237 -15.24 12.16 10.23
N ALA A 238 -16.02 11.37 10.98
CA ALA A 238 -17.40 11.04 10.63
C ALA A 238 -18.38 12.17 11.01
N GLU A 239 -18.19 12.80 12.18
CA GLU A 239 -18.98 13.95 12.64
C GLU A 239 -18.74 15.19 11.78
N ASN A 240 -17.48 15.50 11.46
CA ASN A 240 -17.13 16.59 10.54
C ASN A 240 -17.73 16.36 9.14
N ARG A 241 -17.75 15.10 8.65
CA ARG A 241 -18.41 14.74 7.38
C ARG A 241 -19.93 14.90 7.45
N SER A 242 -20.56 14.50 8.55
CA SER A 242 -22.01 14.65 8.75
C SER A 242 -22.41 16.13 8.81
N GLN A 243 -21.64 16.96 9.51
CA GLN A 243 -21.86 18.41 9.54
C GLN A 243 -21.69 19.06 8.16
N LEU A 244 -20.65 18.69 7.40
CA LEU A 244 -20.48 19.19 6.04
C LEU A 244 -21.62 18.76 5.10
N GLN A 245 -22.11 17.53 5.23
CA GLN A 245 -23.27 17.05 4.46
C GLN A 245 -24.54 17.84 4.82
N GLN A 246 -24.77 18.12 6.09
CA GLN A 246 -25.91 18.92 6.56
C GLN A 246 -25.84 20.37 6.03
N ILE A 247 -24.66 21.00 6.09
CA ILE A 247 -24.43 22.35 5.57
C ILE A 247 -24.66 22.40 4.05
N THR A 248 -24.20 21.38 3.33
CA THR A 248 -24.39 21.27 1.87
C THR A 248 -25.86 21.07 1.50
N ALA A 249 -26.61 20.25 2.26
CA ALA A 249 -28.04 20.04 2.05
C ALA A 249 -28.86 21.33 2.30
N ASN A 250 -28.52 22.08 3.35
CA ASN A 250 -29.17 23.36 3.66
C ASN A 250 -28.89 24.43 2.59
N ALA A 251 -27.68 24.45 2.03
CA ALA A 251 -27.33 25.37 0.93
C ALA A 251 -28.07 25.05 -0.38
N LEU A 252 -28.31 23.77 -0.67
CA LEU A 252 -29.07 23.33 -1.84
C LEU A 252 -30.57 23.66 -1.73
N GLN A 253 -31.15 23.54 -0.54
CA GLN A 253 -32.55 23.94 -0.30
C GLN A 253 -32.76 25.46 -0.42
N GLY A 254 -31.79 26.27 0.03
CA GLY A 254 -31.85 27.73 -0.15
C GLY A 254 -31.77 28.19 -1.61
N ALA A 255 -31.13 27.39 -2.48
CA ALA A 255 -30.98 27.71 -3.90
C ALA A 255 -32.21 27.36 -4.75
N MET A 256 -33.08 26.44 -4.30
CA MET A 256 -34.29 26.04 -5.03
C MET A 256 -35.50 26.96 -4.78
N ALA A 257 -35.39 27.99 -3.94
CA ALA A 257 -36.50 28.85 -3.54
C ALA A 257 -36.76 30.07 -4.44
N LYS A 258 -36.26 30.10 -5.70
CA LYS A 258 -36.60 31.17 -6.65
C LYS A 258 -37.22 30.59 -7.93
N PRO A 259 -38.51 30.84 -8.22
CA PRO A 259 -39.12 30.42 -9.48
C PRO A 259 -38.55 31.26 -10.62
N VAL A 260 -38.07 30.60 -11.68
CA VAL A 260 -37.64 31.23 -12.92
C VAL A 260 -38.82 31.20 -13.89
N ASN A 261 -39.32 32.37 -14.28
CA ASN A 261 -40.32 32.51 -15.35
C ASN A 261 -39.66 32.18 -16.70
N VAL A 262 -40.19 31.18 -17.40
CA VAL A 262 -39.75 30.78 -18.75
C VAL A 262 -40.66 31.44 -19.78
N LEU A 263 -40.10 32.32 -20.62
CA LEU A 263 -40.76 32.86 -21.81
C LEU A 263 -40.55 31.90 -22.99
N SER A 264 -41.64 31.55 -23.70
CA SER A 264 -41.62 30.70 -24.88
C SER A 264 -41.23 31.46 -26.15
N ALA A 265 -40.45 30.81 -27.02
CA ALA A 265 -40.02 31.35 -28.31
C ALA A 265 -41.05 31.08 -29.42
N PRO A 266 -41.15 31.92 -30.47
CA PRO A 266 -42.13 31.76 -31.54
C PRO A 266 -41.65 30.77 -32.63
N PRO A 267 -42.58 30.20 -33.45
CA PRO A 267 -42.24 29.18 -34.44
C PRO A 267 -41.64 29.78 -35.72
N ALA A 268 -40.73 29.03 -36.34
CA ALA A 268 -40.09 29.37 -37.60
C ALA A 268 -41.04 29.18 -38.80
N ALA A 269 -40.96 30.11 -39.76
CA ALA A 269 -41.56 30.03 -41.09
C ALA A 269 -40.55 29.53 -42.12
#